data_AF-A0A5J5AR79-F1
#
_entry.id   AF-A0A5J5AR79-F1
#
_cell.length_a   1.000
_cell.length_b   1.000
_cell.length_c   1.000
_cell.angle_alpha   90.00
_cell.angle_beta   90.00
_cell.angle_gamma   90.00
#
_symmetry.space_group_name_H-M   'P 1'
#
loop_
_entity.id
_entity.type
_entity.pdbx_description
1 polymer ?
#
loop_
_entity_poly.entity_id
_entity_poly.type
_entity_poly.pdbx_seq_one_letter_code
_entity_poly.pdbx_strand_id
1 'polypeptide(L)'
;MPKAVVYTLLATAFVIFLVFSRNKTNHKNHVPNGLSRRLGYKIPPLVFDPLLLKIERLSEEKGLLGNERSPVDGEMNPFSGHLDNIDEYFGDEGRLNITLRLISLFPLLDNAPENGIVDFEELQAWIVQQTINRLNYRTQKEVASRDRDGDEAISFAEYLPQFSDEDLERNEMSHGEAGWWKEQFRNADIDQNGTLSFNEFRDFLQPEDSENEQIHKWLLTEKIQRMDIDHNDKLDYLEFRDGAYDTFKTYVEFENGGANVPTPEEVFGRLDLDKDKLLRVEELKPILHYLSPGELSYAKYYTRYLIQEADDNGDGKLTLNEMINHEYIFYNTVYEDSIFDNDDDHYHDEL
;
A
#
# COMPACT_ATOMS: atom_id res chain seq x y z
N MET A 1 9.68 47.45 52.08
CA MET A 1 9.25 46.05 51.86
C MET A 1 8.56 45.75 50.50
N PRO A 2 8.55 46.61 49.44
CA PRO A 2 7.91 46.22 48.18
C PRO A 2 8.89 45.65 47.12
N LYS A 3 10.19 45.96 47.19
CA LYS A 3 11.15 45.54 46.15
C LYS A 3 11.57 44.08 46.26
N ALA A 4 11.71 43.54 47.47
CA ALA A 4 12.09 42.14 47.69
C ALA A 4 11.02 41.14 47.21
N VAL A 5 9.73 41.51 47.31
CA VAL A 5 8.60 40.66 46.88
C VAL A 5 8.46 40.61 45.36
N VAL A 6 8.85 41.68 44.66
CA VAL A 6 8.81 41.74 43.19
C VAL A 6 9.92 40.87 42.59
N TYR A 7 11.11 40.85 43.19
CA TYR A 7 12.20 39.97 42.73
C TYR A 7 11.94 38.50 43.03
N THR A 8 11.28 38.16 44.16
CA THR A 8 10.90 36.77 44.44
C THR A 8 9.78 36.29 43.51
N LEU A 9 8.81 37.15 43.14
CA LEU A 9 7.77 36.81 42.17
C LEU A 9 8.29 36.69 40.73
N LEU A 10 9.26 37.54 40.33
CA LEU A 10 9.91 37.41 39.02
C LEU A 10 10.81 36.17 38.95
N ALA A 11 11.51 35.83 40.03
CA ALA A 11 12.34 34.62 40.09
C ALA A 11 11.48 33.34 40.05
N THR A 12 10.34 33.30 40.74
CA THR A 12 9.43 32.14 40.66
C THR A 12 8.72 32.05 39.31
N ALA A 13 8.34 33.17 38.70
CA ALA A 13 7.78 33.17 37.34
C ALA A 13 8.80 32.70 36.28
N PHE A 14 10.07 33.07 36.43
CA PHE A 14 11.13 32.66 35.49
C PHE A 14 11.54 31.19 35.66
N VAL A 15 11.49 30.65 36.89
CA VAL A 15 11.73 29.22 37.15
C VAL A 15 10.54 28.38 36.67
N ILE A 16 9.29 28.83 36.84
CA ILE A 16 8.12 28.16 36.26
C ILE A 16 8.17 28.23 34.73
N PHE A 17 8.57 29.36 34.15
CA PHE A 17 8.74 29.46 32.70
C PHE A 17 9.85 28.54 32.17
N LEU A 18 10.94 28.30 32.91
CA LEU A 18 12.00 27.36 32.50
C LEU A 18 11.67 25.88 32.76
N VAL A 19 10.78 25.57 33.71
CA VAL A 19 10.28 24.21 33.97
C VAL A 19 9.14 23.83 33.01
N PHE A 20 8.37 24.82 32.52
CA PHE A 20 7.34 24.62 31.49
C PHE A 20 7.78 24.99 30.06
N SER A 21 8.96 25.59 29.91
CA SER A 21 9.57 25.93 28.61
C SER A 21 11.00 25.37 28.56
N ARG A 22 11.11 24.06 28.36
CA ARG A 22 12.17 23.52 27.50
C ARG A 22 11.80 22.16 26.93
N ASN A 23 11.49 22.24 25.63
CA ASN A 23 11.75 21.28 24.59
C ASN A 23 11.08 19.91 24.73
N LYS A 24 9.74 19.92 24.56
CA LYS A 24 9.19 19.08 23.50
C LYS A 24 9.97 19.41 22.23
N THR A 25 10.89 18.55 21.82
CA THR A 25 11.10 18.38 20.38
C THR A 25 9.75 17.89 19.86
N ASN A 26 8.89 18.85 19.52
CA ASN A 26 7.86 18.58 18.54
C ASN A 26 8.65 18.30 17.27
N HIS A 27 9.13 17.06 17.11
CA HIS A 27 9.03 16.44 15.81
C HIS A 27 7.58 16.68 15.45
N LYS A 28 7.35 17.62 14.54
CA LYS A 28 6.11 17.61 13.80
C LYS A 28 6.17 16.25 13.14
N ASN A 29 5.53 15.27 13.76
CA ASN A 29 5.15 14.05 13.08
C ASN A 29 4.30 14.56 11.93
N HIS A 30 4.95 14.80 10.80
CA HIS A 30 4.32 14.85 9.51
C HIS A 30 4.08 13.39 9.14
N VAL A 31 3.39 12.66 10.01
CA VAL A 31 2.60 11.53 9.58
C VAL A 31 1.48 12.22 8.81
N PRO A 32 1.38 12.02 7.49
CA PRO A 32 0.25 12.55 6.75
C PRO A 32 -0.97 11.84 7.33
N ASN A 33 -1.69 12.52 8.22
CA ASN A 33 -2.91 12.07 8.89
C ASN A 33 -4.09 11.93 7.91
N GLY A 34 -3.83 11.37 6.73
CA GLY A 34 -4.76 11.23 5.62
C GLY A 34 -4.35 10.21 4.55
N LEU A 35 -3.31 9.39 4.77
CA LEU A 35 -2.78 8.47 3.75
C LEU A 35 -3.66 7.24 3.45
N SER A 36 -4.76 7.02 4.17
CA SER A 36 -5.59 5.81 3.99
C SER A 36 -7.11 6.04 4.02
N ARG A 37 -7.61 7.29 3.97
CA ARG A 37 -9.07 7.57 4.08
C ARG A 37 -9.76 8.18 2.85
N ARG A 38 -9.18 8.07 1.65
CA ARG A 38 -9.88 8.51 0.42
C ARG A 38 -10.16 7.42 -0.61
N LEU A 39 -9.93 6.14 -0.30
CA LEU A 39 -10.01 5.07 -1.31
C LEU A 39 -10.77 3.80 -0.91
N GLY A 40 -11.41 3.71 0.27
CA GLY A 40 -12.27 2.55 0.60
C GLY A 40 -11.58 1.18 0.73
N TYR A 41 -10.32 1.04 0.31
CA TYR A 41 -9.51 -0.17 0.43
C TYR A 41 -8.55 -0.07 1.61
N LYS A 42 -8.65 -0.99 2.56
CA LYS A 42 -7.62 -1.20 3.59
C LYS A 42 -6.45 -1.95 2.95
N ILE A 43 -5.46 -1.22 2.41
CA ILE A 43 -4.21 -1.85 1.93
C ILE A 43 -3.55 -2.52 3.14
N PRO A 44 -3.41 -3.85 3.15
CA PRO A 44 -2.79 -4.54 4.28
C PRO A 44 -1.32 -4.15 4.39
N PRO A 45 -0.78 -4.10 5.62
CA PRO A 45 0.56 -3.57 5.86
C PRO A 45 1.61 -4.31 5.04
N LEU A 46 2.55 -3.57 4.46
CA LEU A 46 3.69 -4.18 3.76
C LEU A 46 4.57 -4.93 4.76
N VAL A 47 4.98 -6.14 4.38
CA VAL A 47 5.85 -6.98 5.21
C VAL A 47 7.26 -6.87 4.68
N PHE A 48 8.14 -6.24 5.46
CA PHE A 48 9.55 -6.07 5.12
C PHE A 48 10.32 -7.41 5.19
N ASP A 49 10.03 -8.24 6.20
CA ASP A 49 10.76 -9.48 6.46
C ASP A 49 10.00 -10.72 5.95
N PRO A 50 10.53 -11.45 4.95
CA PRO A 50 9.92 -12.67 4.42
C PRO A 50 9.67 -13.75 5.48
N LEU A 51 10.44 -13.76 6.59
CA LEU A 51 10.25 -14.72 7.66
C LEU A 51 8.92 -14.47 8.39
N LEU A 52 8.57 -13.21 8.65
CA LEU A 52 7.29 -12.85 9.26
C LEU A 52 6.12 -13.30 8.39
N LEU A 53 6.25 -13.13 7.07
CA LEU A 53 5.25 -13.59 6.12
C LEU A 53 5.08 -15.12 6.16
N LYS A 54 6.17 -15.88 6.29
CA LYS A 54 6.10 -17.35 6.44
C LYS A 54 5.44 -17.76 7.76
N ILE A 55 5.77 -17.07 8.84
CA ILE A 55 5.17 -17.27 10.17
C ILE A 55 3.65 -17.04 10.11
N GLU A 56 3.22 -15.91 9.53
CA GLU A 56 1.82 -15.54 9.34
C GLU A 56 1.07 -16.62 8.54
N ARG A 57 1.60 -17.02 7.39
CA ARG A 57 1.00 -18.07 6.54
C ARG A 57 0.84 -19.40 7.27
N LEU A 58 1.88 -19.85 7.97
CA LEU A 58 1.82 -21.09 8.76
C LEU A 58 0.81 -21.00 9.90
N SER A 59 0.66 -19.82 10.50
CA SER A 59 -0.31 -19.60 11.56
C SER A 59 -1.75 -19.66 11.04
N GLU A 60 -2.01 -19.14 9.85
CA GLU A 60 -3.30 -19.24 9.15
C GLU A 60 -3.63 -20.70 8.82
N GLU A 61 -2.70 -21.42 8.17
CA GLU A 61 -2.90 -22.82 7.75
C GLU A 61 -3.18 -23.75 8.93
N LYS A 62 -2.56 -23.48 10.08
CA LYS A 62 -2.74 -24.26 11.31
C LYS A 62 -3.90 -23.77 12.17
N GLY A 63 -4.59 -22.69 11.78
CA GLY A 63 -5.67 -22.09 12.57
C GLY A 63 -5.21 -21.58 13.94
N LEU A 64 -3.95 -21.13 14.07
CA LEU A 64 -3.36 -20.67 15.33
C LEU A 64 -3.72 -19.21 15.65
N LEU A 65 -4.17 -18.42 14.68
CA LEU A 65 -4.66 -17.05 14.88
C LEU A 65 -6.18 -17.03 15.16
N GLY A 66 -6.57 -17.56 16.31
CA GLY A 66 -7.87 -17.25 16.94
C GLY A 66 -7.67 -16.22 18.04
N ASN A 67 -8.06 -14.96 17.79
CA ASN A 67 -8.02 -13.79 18.68
C ASN A 67 -6.64 -13.31 19.20
N GLU A 68 -6.29 -12.09 18.77
CA GLU A 68 -5.50 -11.08 19.51
C GLU A 68 -4.13 -11.47 20.10
N ARG A 69 -3.33 -12.30 19.44
CA ARG A 69 -1.89 -12.40 19.78
C ARG A 69 -1.02 -12.35 18.54
N SER A 70 -0.32 -11.23 18.40
CA SER A 70 0.83 -11.11 17.51
C SER A 70 1.84 -12.22 17.85
N PRO A 71 2.59 -12.79 16.88
CA PRO A 71 3.59 -13.85 17.12
C PRO A 71 4.72 -13.48 18.10
N VAL A 72 4.67 -12.26 18.64
CA VAL A 72 5.61 -11.60 19.54
C VAL A 72 5.43 -12.02 21.01
N ASP A 73 4.32 -12.68 21.40
CA ASP A 73 4.06 -13.05 22.80
C ASP A 73 3.74 -14.56 22.97
N GLY A 74 4.77 -15.37 23.21
CA GLY A 74 4.63 -16.79 23.59
C GLY A 74 5.91 -17.41 24.18
N GLU A 75 5.77 -18.25 25.21
CA GLU A 75 6.89 -18.89 25.95
C GLU A 75 7.62 -20.03 25.19
N MET A 76 7.16 -20.42 23.99
CA MET A 76 7.83 -21.38 23.09
C MET A 76 7.52 -21.03 21.63
N ASN A 77 8.51 -21.10 20.73
CA ASN A 77 8.31 -20.86 19.29
C ASN A 77 7.41 -21.95 18.67
N PRO A 78 6.15 -21.66 18.31
CA PRO A 78 5.22 -22.66 17.79
C PRO A 78 5.55 -23.09 16.35
N PHE A 79 6.56 -22.47 15.73
CA PHE A 79 7.03 -22.73 14.37
C PHE A 79 8.33 -23.55 14.32
N SER A 80 8.92 -23.88 15.48
CA SER A 80 10.12 -24.74 15.55
C SER A 80 9.88 -26.07 14.83
N GLY A 81 10.85 -26.50 14.01
CA GLY A 81 10.79 -27.70 13.18
C GLY A 81 9.94 -27.61 11.92
N HIS A 82 9.27 -26.48 11.65
CA HIS A 82 8.52 -26.25 10.40
C HIS A 82 9.20 -25.25 9.48
N LEU A 83 10.07 -24.39 10.04
CA LEU A 83 10.89 -23.45 9.31
C LEU A 83 12.35 -23.67 9.69
N ASP A 84 13.20 -23.87 8.68
CA ASP A 84 14.63 -24.10 8.90
C ASP A 84 15.28 -22.89 9.57
N ASN A 85 16.07 -23.15 10.62
CA ASN A 85 16.86 -22.15 11.36
C ASN A 85 16.06 -21.00 11.97
N ILE A 86 14.74 -21.16 12.15
CA ILE A 86 13.92 -20.09 12.70
C ILE A 86 14.26 -19.81 14.17
N ASP A 87 14.65 -20.85 14.93
CA ASP A 87 14.96 -20.75 16.36
C ASP A 87 16.18 -19.86 16.64
N GLU A 88 17.04 -19.61 15.65
CA GLU A 88 18.19 -18.69 15.77
C GLU A 88 17.76 -17.22 15.90
N TYR A 89 16.56 -16.88 15.42
CA TYR A 89 16.06 -15.51 15.41
C TYR A 89 15.13 -15.19 16.59
N PHE A 90 14.86 -16.16 17.46
CA PHE A 90 14.04 -15.95 18.64
C PHE A 90 14.93 -15.84 19.89
N GLY A 91 14.73 -14.80 20.70
CA GLY A 91 15.41 -14.65 21.98
C GLY A 91 14.90 -15.65 23.03
N ASP A 92 15.56 -15.70 24.19
CA ASP A 92 15.21 -16.58 25.32
C ASP A 92 13.75 -16.38 25.81
N GLU A 93 13.17 -15.21 25.55
CA GLU A 93 11.78 -14.84 25.88
C GLU A 93 10.77 -15.20 24.77
N GLY A 94 11.19 -15.89 23.71
CA GLY A 94 10.33 -16.27 22.59
C GLY A 94 9.96 -15.11 21.65
N ARG A 95 10.62 -13.96 21.77
CA ARG A 95 10.42 -12.78 20.91
C ARG A 95 11.36 -12.77 19.71
N LEU A 96 10.86 -12.35 18.56
CA LEU A 96 11.69 -12.19 17.36
C LEU A 96 12.75 -11.11 17.60
N ASN A 97 14.01 -11.47 17.39
CA ASN A 97 15.14 -10.56 17.46
C ASN A 97 15.27 -9.81 16.13
N ILE A 98 14.55 -8.69 16.02
CA ILE A 98 14.52 -7.85 14.81
C ILE A 98 15.89 -7.29 14.43
N THR A 99 16.77 -7.01 15.40
CA THR A 99 18.16 -6.60 15.13
C THR A 99 18.92 -7.68 14.35
N LEU A 100 18.87 -8.93 14.83
CA LEU A 100 19.51 -10.06 14.14
C LEU A 100 18.90 -10.29 12.76
N ARG A 101 17.58 -10.11 12.62
CA ARG A 101 16.93 -10.19 11.31
C ARG A 101 17.46 -9.14 10.34
N LEU A 102 17.59 -7.88 10.76
CA LEU A 102 18.18 -6.84 9.92
C LEU A 102 19.62 -7.16 9.51
N ILE A 103 20.44 -7.64 10.45
CA ILE A 103 21.82 -8.07 10.15
C ILE A 103 21.84 -9.18 9.10
N SER A 104 20.92 -10.16 9.19
CA SER A 104 20.83 -11.25 8.21
C SER A 104 20.24 -10.84 6.87
N LEU A 105 19.34 -9.85 6.85
CA LEU A 105 18.70 -9.35 5.64
C LEU A 105 19.57 -8.34 4.88
N PHE A 106 20.43 -7.58 5.58
CA PHE A 106 21.23 -6.52 4.97
C PHE A 106 22.03 -6.97 3.73
N PRO A 107 22.77 -8.10 3.75
CA PRO A 107 23.48 -8.57 2.56
C PRO A 107 22.58 -9.02 1.40
N LEU A 108 21.28 -9.25 1.66
CA LEU A 108 20.30 -9.55 0.61
C LEU A 108 19.74 -8.28 -0.02
N LEU A 109 19.72 -7.18 0.73
CA LEU A 109 19.32 -5.85 0.28
C LEU A 109 20.43 -5.21 -0.56
N ASP A 110 21.63 -5.12 0.02
CA ASP A 110 22.86 -4.59 -0.61
C ASP A 110 23.45 -5.64 -1.57
N ASN A 111 22.93 -5.67 -2.81
CA ASN A 111 23.23 -6.74 -3.76
C ASN A 111 23.61 -6.27 -5.17
N ALA A 112 23.45 -4.99 -5.50
CA ALA A 112 23.61 -4.50 -6.86
C ALA A 112 24.00 -3.00 -6.92
N PRO A 113 25.22 -2.61 -6.49
CA PRO A 113 26.35 -3.46 -6.13
C PRO A 113 26.55 -3.62 -4.61
N GLU A 114 27.02 -4.80 -4.18
CA GLU A 114 27.44 -5.04 -2.78
C GLU A 114 28.57 -4.08 -2.34
N ASN A 115 28.20 -3.01 -1.64
CA ASN A 115 29.08 -1.87 -1.34
C ASN A 115 28.99 -1.42 0.13
N GLY A 116 28.19 -2.09 0.95
CA GLY A 116 27.96 -1.81 2.36
C GLY A 116 26.89 -0.75 2.63
N ILE A 117 26.12 -0.33 1.62
CA ILE A 117 25.01 0.62 1.73
C ILE A 117 23.82 0.14 0.91
N VAL A 118 22.61 0.28 1.44
CA VAL A 118 21.37 0.00 0.72
C VAL A 118 20.84 1.31 0.16
N ASP A 119 20.69 1.40 -1.16
CA ASP A 119 20.06 2.55 -1.79
C ASP A 119 18.56 2.38 -2.07
N PHE A 120 17.95 3.41 -2.67
CA PHE A 120 16.52 3.43 -2.93
C PHE A 120 16.12 2.30 -3.89
N GLU A 121 16.89 2.07 -4.95
CA GLU A 121 16.61 1.06 -5.94
C GLU A 121 16.69 -0.36 -5.35
N GLU A 122 17.70 -0.63 -4.52
CA GLU A 122 17.86 -1.90 -3.81
C GLU A 122 16.72 -2.18 -2.83
N LEU A 123 16.41 -1.20 -1.97
CA LEU A 123 15.30 -1.34 -1.03
C LEU A 123 13.95 -1.44 -1.76
N GLN A 124 13.73 -0.64 -2.82
CA GLN A 124 12.51 -0.71 -3.62
C GLN A 124 12.33 -2.09 -4.23
N ALA A 125 13.37 -2.64 -4.85
CA ALA A 125 13.32 -3.97 -5.45
C ALA A 125 12.94 -5.04 -4.41
N TRP A 126 13.48 -4.93 -3.19
CA TRP A 126 13.13 -5.83 -2.10
C TRP A 126 11.66 -5.73 -1.69
N ILE A 127 11.15 -4.52 -1.41
CA ILE A 127 9.76 -4.32 -0.99
C ILE A 127 8.79 -4.73 -2.09
N VAL A 128 9.09 -4.40 -3.36
CA VAL A 128 8.29 -4.81 -4.53
C VAL A 128 8.26 -6.34 -4.62
N GLN A 129 9.40 -7.01 -4.45
CA GLN A 129 9.44 -8.46 -4.49
C GLN A 129 8.61 -9.10 -3.36
N GLN A 130 8.65 -8.55 -2.14
CA GLN A 130 7.79 -9.04 -1.05
C GLN A 130 6.31 -8.83 -1.35
N THR A 131 5.96 -7.70 -1.97
CA THR A 131 4.60 -7.38 -2.40
C THR A 131 4.11 -8.38 -3.44
N ILE A 132 4.89 -8.63 -4.50
CA ILE A 132 4.58 -9.63 -5.53
C ILE A 132 4.42 -11.03 -4.91
N ASN A 133 5.32 -11.44 -4.02
CA ASN A 133 5.23 -12.74 -3.34
C ASN A 133 3.96 -12.89 -2.50
N ARG A 134 3.46 -11.79 -1.93
CA ARG A 134 2.20 -11.75 -1.18
C ARG A 134 0.99 -11.81 -2.11
N LEU A 135 0.97 -10.99 -3.16
CA LEU A 135 -0.10 -10.98 -4.16
C LEU A 135 -0.28 -12.37 -4.76
N ASN A 136 0.82 -12.98 -5.25
CA ASN A 136 0.79 -14.33 -5.82
C ASN A 136 0.27 -15.37 -4.82
N TYR A 137 0.62 -15.27 -3.54
CA TYR A 137 0.11 -16.19 -2.52
C TYR A 137 -1.41 -16.04 -2.31
N ARG A 138 -1.92 -14.79 -2.28
CA ARG A 138 -3.36 -14.54 -2.17
C ARG A 138 -4.12 -15.05 -3.39
N THR A 139 -3.62 -14.76 -4.59
CA THR A 139 -4.18 -15.30 -5.84
C THR A 139 -4.21 -16.83 -5.80
N GLN A 140 -3.12 -17.48 -5.36
CA GLN A 140 -3.07 -18.93 -5.27
C GLN A 140 -4.13 -19.50 -4.30
N LYS A 141 -4.37 -18.83 -3.17
CA LYS A 141 -5.43 -19.23 -2.23
C LYS A 141 -6.81 -19.08 -2.84
N GLU A 142 -7.05 -17.96 -3.53
CA GLU A 142 -8.32 -17.75 -4.24
C GLU A 142 -8.52 -18.83 -5.31
N VAL A 143 -7.52 -19.09 -6.16
CA VAL A 143 -7.58 -20.16 -7.17
C VAL A 143 -7.90 -21.50 -6.51
N ALA A 144 -7.16 -21.91 -5.48
CA ALA A 144 -7.38 -23.19 -4.80
C ALA A 144 -8.76 -23.32 -4.12
N SER A 145 -9.42 -22.20 -3.83
CA SER A 145 -10.77 -22.17 -3.23
C SER A 145 -11.89 -22.13 -4.27
N ARG A 146 -11.62 -21.63 -5.48
CA ARG A 146 -12.61 -21.38 -6.53
C ARG A 146 -12.55 -22.40 -7.66
N ASP A 147 -11.38 -22.91 -8.00
CA ASP A 147 -11.15 -23.94 -9.03
C ASP A 147 -11.83 -25.26 -8.60
N ARG A 148 -13.00 -25.54 -9.18
CA ARG A 148 -13.84 -26.68 -8.80
C ARG A 148 -13.58 -27.89 -9.67
N ASP A 149 -13.21 -27.68 -10.93
CA ASP A 149 -12.95 -28.77 -11.87
C ASP A 149 -11.47 -29.19 -11.95
N GLY A 150 -10.58 -28.41 -11.34
CA GLY A 150 -9.17 -28.72 -11.16
C GLY A 150 -8.33 -28.47 -12.41
N ASP A 151 -8.76 -27.55 -13.28
CA ASP A 151 -8.07 -27.23 -14.52
C ASP A 151 -6.97 -26.15 -14.39
N GLU A 152 -6.73 -25.66 -13.16
CA GLU A 152 -5.78 -24.59 -12.82
C GLU A 152 -6.11 -23.22 -13.45
N ALA A 153 -7.33 -23.06 -13.96
CA ALA A 153 -7.88 -21.80 -14.44
C ALA A 153 -9.19 -21.50 -13.71
N ILE A 154 -9.66 -20.24 -13.80
CA ILE A 154 -10.90 -19.82 -13.16
C ILE A 154 -11.91 -19.43 -14.21
N SER A 155 -13.03 -20.16 -14.28
CA SER A 155 -14.19 -19.75 -15.08
C SER A 155 -15.05 -18.71 -14.34
N PHE A 156 -15.85 -17.95 -15.10
CA PHE A 156 -16.76 -16.95 -14.51
C PHE A 156 -17.73 -17.58 -13.49
N ALA A 157 -18.25 -18.77 -13.78
CA ALA A 157 -19.20 -19.48 -12.92
C ALA A 157 -18.56 -20.04 -11.63
N GLU A 158 -17.26 -20.30 -11.64
CA GLU A 158 -16.51 -20.69 -10.45
C GLU A 158 -16.23 -19.49 -9.53
N TYR A 159 -15.87 -18.36 -10.14
CA TYR A 159 -15.59 -17.15 -9.39
C TYR A 159 -16.86 -16.49 -8.83
N LEU A 160 -17.92 -16.36 -9.63
CA LEU A 160 -19.19 -15.71 -9.25
C LEU A 160 -20.37 -16.68 -9.38
N PRO A 161 -20.42 -17.75 -8.57
CA PRO A 161 -21.45 -18.79 -8.66
C PRO A 161 -22.84 -18.29 -8.27
N GLN A 162 -22.98 -17.06 -7.76
CA GLN A 162 -24.25 -16.46 -7.39
C GLN A 162 -25.08 -16.01 -8.61
N PHE A 163 -24.45 -15.74 -9.76
CA PHE A 163 -25.16 -15.28 -10.94
C PHE A 163 -25.74 -16.46 -11.73
N SER A 164 -27.05 -16.39 -12.00
CA SER A 164 -27.75 -17.36 -12.84
C SER A 164 -27.56 -17.07 -14.34
N ASP A 165 -27.92 -18.04 -15.18
CA ASP A 165 -27.95 -17.83 -16.64
C ASP A 165 -28.89 -16.68 -17.02
N GLU A 166 -30.02 -16.54 -16.30
CA GLU A 166 -30.95 -15.43 -16.52
C GLU A 166 -30.34 -14.06 -16.19
N ASP A 167 -29.51 -13.95 -15.15
CA ASP A 167 -28.81 -12.70 -14.80
C ASP A 167 -27.77 -12.34 -15.86
N LEU A 168 -27.04 -13.34 -16.36
CA LEU A 168 -26.07 -13.19 -17.44
C LEU A 168 -26.72 -12.81 -18.78
N GLU A 169 -27.96 -13.25 -19.02
CA GLU A 169 -28.75 -12.84 -20.19
C GLU A 169 -29.26 -11.40 -20.07
N ARG A 170 -29.64 -10.95 -18.86
CA ARG A 170 -30.05 -9.55 -18.62
C ARG A 170 -28.90 -8.58 -18.86
N ASN A 171 -27.66 -9.00 -18.54
CA ASN A 171 -26.44 -8.24 -18.78
C ASN A 171 -26.53 -6.80 -18.24
N GLU A 172 -26.98 -6.68 -16.99
CA GLU A 172 -27.08 -5.40 -16.30
C GLU A 172 -25.66 -4.86 -16.01
N MET A 173 -25.44 -3.58 -16.32
CA MET A 173 -24.12 -2.94 -16.28
C MET A 173 -23.91 -2.04 -15.07
N SER A 174 -24.87 -2.03 -14.14
CA SER A 174 -24.69 -1.33 -12.86
C SER A 174 -23.54 -1.98 -12.09
N HIS A 175 -22.84 -1.19 -11.28
CA HIS A 175 -21.73 -1.69 -10.47
C HIS A 175 -22.18 -2.88 -9.62
N GLY A 176 -21.41 -3.98 -9.67
CA GLY A 176 -21.71 -5.22 -8.95
C GLY A 176 -22.64 -6.20 -9.68
N GLU A 177 -23.32 -5.78 -10.76
CA GLU A 177 -24.23 -6.66 -11.51
C GLU A 177 -23.47 -7.63 -12.45
N ALA A 178 -24.19 -8.67 -12.89
CA ALA A 178 -23.62 -9.75 -13.70
C ALA A 178 -22.94 -9.28 -14.99
N GLY A 179 -23.52 -8.30 -15.70
CA GLY A 179 -22.94 -7.76 -16.94
C GLY A 179 -21.66 -6.95 -16.70
N TRP A 180 -21.63 -6.17 -15.62
CA TRP A 180 -20.45 -5.42 -15.19
C TRP A 180 -19.28 -6.36 -14.84
N TRP A 181 -19.53 -7.39 -14.03
CA TRP A 181 -18.53 -8.40 -13.71
C TRP A 181 -18.07 -9.20 -14.93
N LYS A 182 -18.98 -9.51 -15.85
CA LYS A 182 -18.64 -10.24 -17.08
C LYS A 182 -17.75 -9.42 -18.02
N GLU A 183 -17.95 -8.11 -18.07
CA GLU A 183 -17.05 -7.21 -18.80
C GLU A 183 -15.66 -7.15 -18.17
N GLN A 184 -15.58 -7.03 -16.84
CA GLN A 184 -14.33 -7.11 -16.09
C GLN A 184 -13.55 -8.40 -16.39
N PHE A 185 -14.24 -9.54 -16.29
CA PHE A 185 -13.65 -10.85 -16.54
C PHE A 185 -13.12 -10.95 -17.98
N ARG A 186 -13.91 -10.50 -18.97
CA ARG A 186 -13.50 -10.49 -20.38
C ARG A 186 -12.31 -9.57 -20.65
N ASN A 187 -12.18 -8.45 -19.92
CA ASN A 187 -11.03 -7.57 -20.07
C ASN A 187 -9.74 -8.20 -19.52
N ALA A 188 -9.86 -9.08 -18.52
CA ALA A 188 -8.76 -9.83 -17.97
C ALA A 188 -8.37 -11.07 -18.80
N ASP A 189 -9.34 -11.71 -19.47
CA ASP A 189 -9.15 -12.86 -20.38
C ASP A 189 -8.48 -12.40 -21.70
N ILE A 190 -7.14 -12.45 -21.74
CA ILE A 190 -6.34 -11.92 -22.85
C ILE A 190 -6.45 -12.83 -24.07
N ASP A 191 -6.44 -14.15 -23.84
CA ASP A 191 -6.48 -15.14 -24.91
C ASP A 191 -7.92 -15.49 -25.38
N GLN A 192 -8.92 -14.99 -24.66
CA GLN A 192 -10.35 -15.12 -24.94
C GLN A 192 -10.84 -16.57 -24.94
N ASN A 193 -10.21 -17.42 -24.11
CA ASN A 193 -10.57 -18.84 -24.03
C ASN A 193 -11.78 -19.09 -23.10
N GLY A 194 -12.24 -18.08 -22.35
CA GLY A 194 -13.40 -18.13 -21.45
C GLY A 194 -13.08 -18.48 -20.01
N THR A 195 -11.81 -18.70 -19.66
CA THR A 195 -11.29 -18.86 -18.30
C THR A 195 -10.10 -17.95 -18.07
N LEU A 196 -9.77 -17.67 -16.81
CA LEU A 196 -8.62 -16.86 -16.45
C LEU A 196 -7.51 -17.79 -15.96
N SER A 197 -6.37 -17.77 -16.64
CA SER A 197 -5.13 -18.35 -16.11
C SER A 197 -4.72 -17.65 -14.81
N PHE A 198 -3.79 -18.24 -14.06
CA PHE A 198 -3.29 -17.63 -12.81
C PHE A 198 -2.89 -16.14 -12.95
N ASN A 199 -2.19 -15.78 -14.03
CA ASN A 199 -1.75 -14.40 -14.24
C ASN A 199 -2.92 -13.48 -14.60
N GLU A 200 -3.84 -13.92 -15.45
CA GLU A 200 -5.03 -13.15 -15.81
C GLU A 200 -5.95 -12.97 -14.61
N PHE A 201 -6.09 -14.00 -13.77
CA PHE A 201 -6.87 -13.94 -12.55
C PHE A 201 -6.23 -13.04 -11.48
N ARG A 202 -4.90 -13.05 -11.35
CA ARG A 202 -4.19 -12.06 -10.52
C ARG A 202 -4.47 -10.65 -11.02
N ASP A 203 -4.30 -10.41 -12.32
CA ASP A 203 -4.53 -9.10 -12.90
C ASP A 203 -6.00 -8.65 -12.76
N PHE A 204 -6.96 -9.59 -12.81
CA PHE A 204 -8.36 -9.37 -12.50
C PHE A 204 -8.60 -8.98 -11.03
N LEU A 205 -7.93 -9.64 -10.08
CA LEU A 205 -8.05 -9.36 -8.64
C LEU A 205 -7.27 -8.10 -8.21
N GLN A 206 -6.26 -7.70 -8.98
CA GLN A 206 -5.38 -6.55 -8.72
C GLN A 206 -5.25 -5.67 -9.98
N PRO A 207 -6.36 -5.05 -10.43
CA PRO A 207 -6.37 -4.35 -11.70
C PRO A 207 -5.44 -3.13 -11.71
N GLU A 208 -5.16 -2.52 -10.56
CA GLU A 208 -4.26 -1.36 -10.43
C GLU A 208 -2.78 -1.68 -10.65
N ASP A 209 -2.37 -2.93 -10.45
CA ASP A 209 -0.99 -3.41 -10.60
C ASP A 209 -0.81 -4.27 -11.87
N SER A 210 -1.83 -4.35 -12.71
CA SER A 210 -1.79 -5.10 -13.97
C SER A 210 -0.89 -4.42 -15.01
N GLU A 211 -0.47 -5.17 -16.03
CA GLU A 211 0.13 -4.61 -17.25
C GLU A 211 -0.85 -4.73 -18.44
N ASN A 212 -2.08 -5.19 -18.21
CA ASN A 212 -3.09 -5.40 -19.23
C ASN A 212 -3.76 -4.08 -19.61
N GLU A 213 -3.56 -3.65 -20.86
CA GLU A 213 -4.12 -2.40 -21.37
C GLU A 213 -5.65 -2.32 -21.33
N GLN A 214 -6.36 -3.45 -21.45
CA GLN A 214 -7.83 -3.47 -21.40
C GLN A 214 -8.33 -3.21 -19.97
N ILE A 215 -7.66 -3.80 -18.98
CA ILE A 215 -7.95 -3.54 -17.56
C ILE A 215 -7.67 -2.07 -17.23
N HIS A 216 -6.53 -1.52 -17.68
CA HIS A 216 -6.20 -0.11 -17.48
C HIS A 216 -7.20 0.83 -18.15
N LYS A 217 -7.62 0.51 -19.37
CA LYS A 217 -8.64 1.29 -20.08
C LYS A 217 -9.96 1.28 -19.33
N TRP A 218 -10.38 0.11 -18.85
CA TRP A 218 -11.59 -0.03 -18.05
C TRP A 218 -11.51 0.76 -16.74
N LEU A 219 -10.41 0.60 -15.98
CA LEU A 219 -10.17 1.35 -14.73
C LEU A 219 -10.25 2.86 -14.94
N LEU A 220 -9.62 3.37 -15.99
CA LEU A 220 -9.65 4.80 -16.31
C LEU A 220 -11.04 5.26 -16.74
N THR A 221 -11.80 4.41 -17.44
CA THR A 221 -13.18 4.72 -17.82
C THR A 221 -14.06 4.88 -16.59
N GLU A 222 -14.00 3.95 -15.63
CA GLU A 222 -14.71 4.04 -14.36
C GLU A 222 -14.30 5.31 -13.57
N LYS A 223 -13.02 5.67 -13.60
CA LYS A 223 -12.52 6.88 -12.96
C LYS A 223 -13.07 8.15 -13.63
N ILE A 224 -13.07 8.21 -14.96
CA ILE A 224 -13.67 9.32 -15.70
C ILE A 224 -15.15 9.46 -15.34
N GLN A 225 -15.94 8.37 -15.39
CA GLN A 225 -17.38 8.42 -15.11
C GLN A 225 -17.72 9.02 -13.73
N ARG A 226 -16.86 8.85 -12.73
CA ARG A 226 -17.05 9.44 -11.39
C ARG A 226 -16.71 10.93 -11.32
N MET A 227 -15.88 11.43 -12.24
CA MET A 227 -15.40 12.81 -12.29
C MET A 227 -16.09 13.66 -13.36
N ASP A 228 -16.62 13.02 -14.39
CA ASP A 228 -17.33 13.60 -15.53
C ASP A 228 -18.75 14.02 -15.11
N ILE A 229 -18.92 15.32 -14.91
CA ILE A 229 -20.15 15.95 -14.41
C ILE A 229 -21.13 16.18 -15.56
N ASP A 230 -20.63 16.51 -16.76
CA ASP A 230 -21.47 16.81 -17.92
C ASP A 230 -21.83 15.56 -18.74
N HIS A 231 -21.27 14.41 -18.38
CA HIS A 231 -21.50 13.08 -18.96
C HIS A 231 -21.13 13.00 -20.45
N ASN A 232 -19.98 13.56 -20.81
CA ASN A 232 -19.45 13.55 -22.18
C ASN A 232 -18.35 12.49 -22.44
N ASP A 233 -18.10 11.61 -21.45
CA ASP A 233 -17.09 10.55 -21.40
C ASP A 233 -15.63 11.06 -21.43
N LYS A 234 -15.40 12.31 -21.05
CA LYS A 234 -14.08 12.96 -20.99
C LYS A 234 -14.03 13.92 -19.81
N LEU A 235 -12.84 14.41 -19.50
CA LEU A 235 -12.65 15.42 -18.46
C LEU A 235 -12.27 16.76 -19.07
N ASP A 236 -13.09 17.78 -18.86
CA ASP A 236 -12.65 19.15 -19.04
C ASP A 236 -11.65 19.57 -17.94
N TYR A 237 -11.09 20.76 -18.06
CA TYR A 237 -10.10 21.25 -17.09
C TYR A 237 -10.64 21.38 -15.66
N LEU A 238 -11.91 21.77 -15.49
CA LEU A 238 -12.51 21.91 -14.16
C LEU A 238 -12.74 20.53 -13.53
N GLU A 239 -13.27 19.59 -14.29
CA GLU A 239 -13.48 18.20 -13.85
C GLU A 239 -12.16 17.52 -13.50
N PHE A 240 -11.13 17.69 -14.33
CA PHE A 240 -9.78 17.20 -14.02
C PHE A 240 -9.21 17.83 -12.75
N ARG A 241 -9.30 19.16 -12.61
CA ARG A 241 -8.73 19.88 -11.46
C ARG A 241 -9.42 19.45 -10.17
N ASP A 242 -10.74 19.34 -10.18
CA ASP A 242 -11.54 19.11 -8.98
C ASP A 242 -11.64 17.61 -8.64
N GLY A 243 -11.51 16.72 -9.63
CA GLY A 243 -11.66 15.26 -9.46
C GLY A 243 -10.35 14.46 -9.44
N ALA A 244 -9.37 14.80 -10.30
CA ALA A 244 -8.17 13.98 -10.52
C ALA A 244 -6.91 14.59 -9.91
N TYR A 245 -6.75 15.90 -10.02
CA TYR A 245 -5.49 16.57 -9.73
C TYR A 245 -5.09 16.51 -8.24
N ASP A 246 -6.03 16.60 -7.31
CA ASP A 246 -5.72 16.50 -5.87
C ASP A 246 -5.05 15.17 -5.50
N THR A 247 -5.53 14.07 -6.10
CA THR A 247 -4.96 12.73 -5.91
C THR A 247 -3.56 12.67 -6.51
N PHE A 248 -3.41 13.11 -7.76
CA PHE A 248 -2.10 13.21 -8.42
C PHE A 248 -1.09 14.03 -7.60
N LYS A 249 -1.52 15.21 -7.16
CA LYS A 249 -0.71 16.17 -6.41
C LYS A 249 -0.18 15.57 -5.12
N THR A 250 -1.03 14.89 -4.35
CA THR A 250 -0.66 14.28 -3.06
C THR A 250 0.50 13.29 -3.24
N TYR A 251 0.42 12.47 -4.28
CA TYR A 251 1.43 11.48 -4.57
C TYR A 251 2.74 12.10 -5.10
N VAL A 252 2.65 13.05 -6.02
CA VAL A 252 3.84 13.76 -6.54
C VAL A 252 4.52 14.61 -5.47
N GLU A 253 3.77 15.23 -4.56
CA GLU A 253 4.30 15.92 -3.39
C GLU A 253 5.15 14.99 -2.54
N PHE A 254 4.66 13.78 -2.28
CA PHE A 254 5.43 12.80 -1.54
C PHE A 254 6.68 12.33 -2.31
N GLU A 255 6.53 11.97 -3.60
CA GLU A 255 7.64 11.48 -4.44
C GLU A 255 8.76 12.52 -4.60
N ASN A 256 8.45 13.81 -4.51
CA ASN A 256 9.44 14.87 -4.66
C ASN A 256 9.79 15.58 -3.35
N GLY A 257 9.32 15.10 -2.20
CA GLY A 257 9.57 15.76 -0.90
C GLY A 257 9.03 17.19 -0.86
N GLY A 258 7.93 17.46 -1.56
CA GLY A 258 7.27 18.76 -1.66
C GLY A 258 7.89 19.73 -2.69
N ALA A 259 8.95 19.33 -3.39
CA ALA A 259 9.57 20.15 -4.43
C ALA A 259 8.94 19.91 -5.82
N ASN A 260 8.94 20.93 -6.68
CA ASN A 260 8.60 20.80 -8.12
C ASN A 260 7.25 20.14 -8.44
N VAL A 261 6.23 20.41 -7.63
CA VAL A 261 4.86 19.93 -7.87
C VAL A 261 4.24 20.74 -9.02
N PRO A 262 3.91 20.13 -10.17
CA PRO A 262 3.35 20.86 -11.30
C PRO A 262 1.92 21.29 -11.00
N THR A 263 1.53 22.46 -11.51
CA THR A 263 0.18 23.03 -11.40
C THR A 263 -0.85 22.21 -12.18
N PRO A 264 -2.16 22.30 -11.88
CA PRO A 264 -3.17 21.57 -12.64
C PRO A 264 -3.17 21.96 -14.13
N GLU A 265 -2.89 23.23 -14.46
CA GLU A 265 -2.76 23.70 -15.84
C GLU A 265 -1.59 23.03 -16.57
N GLU A 266 -0.44 22.87 -15.89
CA GLU A 266 0.74 22.22 -16.47
C GLU A 266 0.51 20.73 -16.69
N VAL A 267 -0.17 20.05 -15.77
CA VAL A 267 -0.48 18.62 -15.91
C VAL A 267 -1.52 18.42 -17.01
N PHE A 268 -2.63 19.16 -16.97
CA PHE A 268 -3.67 19.10 -17.99
C PHE A 268 -3.10 19.35 -19.39
N GLY A 269 -2.31 20.42 -19.56
CA GLY A 269 -1.71 20.75 -20.84
C GLY A 269 -0.64 19.76 -21.34
N ARG A 270 -0.09 18.91 -20.46
CA ARG A 270 0.80 17.80 -20.85
C ARG A 270 0.01 16.56 -21.28
N LEU A 271 -1.13 16.31 -20.65
CA LEU A 271 -2.00 15.17 -20.94
C LEU A 271 -2.86 15.40 -22.18
N ASP A 272 -3.30 16.63 -22.43
CA ASP A 272 -4.09 17.04 -23.61
C ASP A 272 -3.19 17.07 -24.87
N LEU A 273 -3.00 15.89 -25.47
CA LEU A 273 -2.08 15.68 -26.58
C LEU A 273 -2.63 16.26 -27.88
N ASP A 274 -3.94 16.15 -28.10
CA ASP A 274 -4.62 16.62 -29.30
C ASP A 274 -5.08 18.09 -29.23
N LYS A 275 -5.02 18.69 -28.02
CA LYS A 275 -5.34 20.10 -27.73
C LYS A 275 -6.81 20.42 -27.93
N ASP A 276 -7.69 19.43 -27.80
CA ASP A 276 -9.14 19.62 -27.86
C ASP A 276 -9.73 20.14 -26.53
N LYS A 277 -8.89 20.27 -25.49
CA LYS A 277 -9.22 20.70 -24.12
C LYS A 277 -10.10 19.71 -23.36
N LEU A 278 -10.09 18.43 -23.74
CA LEU A 278 -10.82 17.35 -23.09
C LEU A 278 -9.90 16.14 -22.95
N LEU A 279 -9.67 15.67 -21.73
CA LEU A 279 -8.84 14.49 -21.49
C LEU A 279 -9.64 13.21 -21.69
N ARG A 280 -9.15 12.34 -22.57
CA ARG A 280 -9.70 11.02 -22.82
C ARG A 280 -8.97 9.95 -22.02
N VAL A 281 -9.56 8.74 -21.96
CA VAL A 281 -8.96 7.56 -21.32
C VAL A 281 -7.49 7.36 -21.71
N GLU A 282 -7.17 7.43 -23.01
CA GLU A 282 -5.81 7.21 -23.51
C GLU A 282 -4.81 8.25 -23.00
N GLU A 283 -5.27 9.48 -22.78
CA GLU A 283 -4.45 10.61 -22.31
C GLU A 283 -4.22 10.59 -20.80
N LEU A 284 -5.08 9.90 -20.04
CA LEU A 284 -4.93 9.72 -18.60
C LEU A 284 -4.03 8.53 -18.21
N LYS A 285 -3.72 7.64 -19.15
CA LYS A 285 -2.83 6.48 -18.92
C LYS A 285 -1.51 6.84 -18.20
N PRO A 286 -0.78 7.91 -18.56
CA PRO A 286 0.49 8.26 -17.91
C PRO A 286 0.39 8.61 -16.43
N ILE A 287 -0.82 8.89 -15.93
CA ILE A 287 -1.07 9.19 -14.51
C ILE A 287 -1.96 8.15 -13.83
N LEU A 288 -2.24 7.01 -14.47
CA LEU A 288 -3.09 5.95 -13.92
C LEU A 288 -2.63 5.52 -12.53
N HIS A 289 -1.33 5.27 -12.33
CA HIS A 289 -0.78 4.85 -11.05
C HIS A 289 -0.93 5.90 -9.93
N TYR A 290 -1.24 7.15 -10.27
CA TYR A 290 -1.62 8.17 -9.29
C TYR A 290 -3.13 8.22 -9.04
N LEU A 291 -3.96 7.96 -10.06
CA LEU A 291 -5.43 7.98 -9.96
C LEU A 291 -5.99 6.70 -9.32
N SER A 292 -5.29 5.59 -9.52
CA SER A 292 -5.61 4.25 -9.04
C SER A 292 -4.30 3.56 -8.61
N PRO A 293 -3.71 3.96 -7.47
CA PRO A 293 -2.46 3.39 -6.98
C PRO A 293 -2.69 1.97 -6.46
N GLY A 294 -2.00 1.00 -7.04
CA GLY A 294 -1.97 -0.39 -6.56
C GLY A 294 -0.97 -0.63 -5.42
N GLU A 295 -0.85 -1.88 -4.99
CA GLU A 295 0.09 -2.30 -3.95
C GLU A 295 1.55 -2.08 -4.38
N LEU A 296 1.88 -2.20 -5.67
CA LEU A 296 3.24 -1.95 -6.19
C LEU A 296 3.59 -0.46 -6.18
N SER A 297 2.61 0.40 -6.46
CA SER A 297 2.78 1.84 -6.27
C SER A 297 3.05 2.14 -4.79
N TYR A 298 2.24 1.58 -3.89
CA TYR A 298 2.42 1.71 -2.44
C TYR A 298 3.79 1.21 -1.95
N ALA A 299 4.34 0.12 -2.52
CA ALA A 299 5.68 -0.36 -2.22
C ALA A 299 6.79 0.70 -2.46
N LYS A 300 6.67 1.47 -3.54
CA LYS A 300 7.58 2.58 -3.83
C LYS A 300 7.44 3.71 -2.81
N TYR A 301 6.22 4.07 -2.43
CA TYR A 301 5.95 5.06 -1.38
C TYR A 301 6.57 4.64 -0.04
N TYR A 302 6.31 3.39 0.36
CA TYR A 302 6.83 2.84 1.60
C TYR A 302 8.35 2.79 1.63
N THR A 303 8.99 2.44 0.52
CA THR A 303 10.46 2.47 0.39
C THR A 303 11.02 3.85 0.70
N ARG A 304 10.42 4.91 0.14
CA ARG A 304 10.87 6.28 0.40
C ARG A 304 10.69 6.66 1.87
N TYR A 305 9.56 6.27 2.47
CA TYR A 305 9.29 6.50 3.89
C TYR A 305 10.36 5.83 4.76
N LEU A 306 10.69 4.56 4.52
CA LEU A 306 11.72 3.84 5.28
C LEU A 306 13.07 4.56 5.24
N ILE A 307 13.50 5.04 4.06
CA ILE A 307 14.74 5.80 3.92
C ILE A 307 14.65 7.13 4.68
N GLN A 308 13.57 7.89 4.52
CA GLN A 308 13.42 9.18 5.19
C GLN A 308 13.47 9.11 6.72
N GLU A 309 12.95 8.02 7.30
CA GLU A 309 12.90 7.84 8.75
C GLU A 309 14.20 7.25 9.31
N ALA A 310 14.95 6.46 8.54
CA ALA A 310 16.16 5.78 9.01
C ALA A 310 17.49 6.44 8.58
N ASP A 311 17.49 7.32 7.58
CA ASP A 311 18.67 8.01 7.06
C ASP A 311 19.08 9.19 7.97
N ASP A 312 19.92 8.90 8.97
CA ASP A 312 20.42 9.87 9.94
C ASP A 312 21.28 10.97 9.30
N ASN A 313 22.00 10.64 8.23
CA ASN A 313 23.02 11.50 7.66
C ASN A 313 22.52 12.32 6.45
N GLY A 314 21.37 11.94 5.88
CA GLY A 314 20.66 12.64 4.83
C GLY A 314 21.25 12.43 3.43
N ASP A 315 21.99 11.34 3.19
CA ASP A 315 22.57 11.02 1.88
C ASP A 315 21.62 10.23 0.96
N GLY A 316 20.43 9.89 1.45
CA GLY A 316 19.40 9.14 0.75
C GLY A 316 19.68 7.64 0.67
N LYS A 317 20.60 7.11 1.50
CA LYS A 317 21.01 5.71 1.55
C LYS A 317 21.00 5.21 2.99
N LEU A 318 21.06 3.90 3.17
CA LEU A 318 21.00 3.27 4.47
C LEU A 318 22.21 2.37 4.70
N THR A 319 23.00 2.69 5.72
CA THR A 319 23.98 1.79 6.29
C THR A 319 23.31 0.78 7.24
N LEU A 320 23.97 -0.35 7.49
CA LEU A 320 23.49 -1.32 8.48
C LEU A 320 23.29 -0.68 9.86
N ASN A 321 24.15 0.27 10.25
CA ASN A 321 24.02 0.96 11.52
C ASN A 321 22.76 1.83 11.58
N GLU A 322 22.45 2.57 10.52
CA GLU A 322 21.20 3.35 10.40
C GLU A 322 19.98 2.44 10.50
N MET A 323 19.97 1.32 9.77
CA MET A 323 18.87 0.36 9.84
C MET A 323 18.68 -0.24 11.24
N ILE A 324 19.76 -0.58 11.95
CA ILE A 324 19.70 -1.11 13.32
C ILE A 324 19.26 -0.03 14.33
N ASN A 325 19.78 1.19 14.21
CA ASN A 325 19.41 2.30 15.10
C ASN A 325 17.91 2.65 14.98
N HIS A 326 17.33 2.40 13.81
CA HIS A 326 15.93 2.64 13.49
C HIS A 326 15.15 1.33 13.23
N GLU A 327 15.53 0.23 13.89
CA GLU A 327 15.03 -1.11 13.57
C GLU A 327 13.49 -1.22 13.58
N TYR A 328 12.83 -0.49 14.48
CA TYR A 328 11.38 -0.48 14.60
C TYR A 328 10.68 0.08 13.35
N ILE A 329 11.31 0.96 12.57
CA ILE A 329 10.69 1.51 11.36
C ILE A 329 10.45 0.42 10.29
N PHE A 330 11.29 -0.60 10.23
CA PHE A 330 11.17 -1.70 9.27
C PHE A 330 10.16 -2.78 9.67
N TYR A 331 9.81 -2.82 10.96
CA TYR A 331 8.91 -3.82 11.55
C TYR A 331 7.60 -3.24 12.05
N ASN A 332 7.52 -1.92 12.21
CA ASN A 332 6.28 -1.20 12.46
C ASN A 332 5.57 -0.98 11.14
N THR A 333 4.27 -1.20 11.16
CA THR A 333 3.45 -0.80 10.03
C THR A 333 3.19 0.70 10.16
N VAL A 334 3.21 1.46 9.06
CA VAL A 334 2.77 2.88 9.03
C VAL A 334 1.33 3.06 9.57
N TYR A 335 0.63 1.94 9.83
CA TYR A 335 -0.72 1.85 10.38
C TYR A 335 -0.78 1.73 11.92
N GLU A 336 0.30 1.37 12.61
CA GLU A 336 0.23 1.01 14.05
C GLU A 336 -0.08 2.20 14.98
N ASP A 337 0.21 3.43 14.57
CA ASP A 337 -0.19 4.64 15.30
C ASP A 337 -1.63 5.12 15.02
N SER A 338 -2.41 4.38 14.20
CA SER A 338 -3.79 4.74 13.81
C SER A 338 -4.89 3.83 14.39
N ILE A 339 -4.53 2.88 15.26
CA ILE A 339 -5.52 2.02 15.92
C ILE A 339 -6.26 2.88 16.97
N PHE A 340 -7.59 2.86 16.90
CA PHE A 340 -8.58 3.62 17.68
C PHE A 340 -8.99 5.00 17.16
N ASP A 341 -9.52 5.05 15.94
CA ASP A 341 -10.83 5.70 15.78
C ASP A 341 -11.82 4.67 15.25
N ASN A 342 -12.70 4.25 16.16
CA ASN A 342 -14.00 3.66 15.85
C ASN A 342 -14.72 4.64 14.92
N ASP A 343 -14.73 4.36 13.63
CA ASP A 343 -15.90 4.63 12.80
C ASP A 343 -16.11 3.38 11.93
N ASP A 344 -17.12 2.64 12.39
CA ASP A 344 -17.90 1.66 11.68
C ASP A 344 -18.36 2.31 10.36
N ASP A 345 -17.65 2.06 9.26
CA ASP A 345 -18.10 2.27 7.87
C ASP A 345 -16.98 1.88 6.91
N HIS A 346 -17.00 0.62 6.43
CA HIS A 346 -16.85 0.34 5.00
C HIS A 346 -17.35 -1.06 4.71
N TYR A 347 -18.58 -1.06 4.22
CA TYR A 347 -19.22 -2.11 3.45
C TYR A 347 -18.24 -2.68 2.42
N HIS A 348 -18.16 -4.00 2.43
CA HIS A 348 -17.93 -4.74 1.20
C HIS A 348 -19.13 -4.44 0.30
N ASP A 349 -18.94 -3.70 -0.79
CA ASP A 349 -19.85 -3.80 -1.93
C ASP A 349 -19.50 -5.07 -2.73
N GLU A 350 -19.43 -6.19 -2.01
CA GLU A 350 -19.62 -7.53 -2.57
C GLU A 350 -20.96 -8.03 -2.02
N LEU A 351 -22.05 -7.60 -2.67
CA LEU A 351 -23.30 -8.33 -2.81
C LEU A 351 -24.11 -7.76 -3.98
#